data_AF-Q03NT7-F1
#
_entry.id   AF-Q03NT7-F1
#
_cell.length_a   1.000
_cell.length_b   1.000
_cell.length_c   1.000
_cell.angle_alpha   90.00
_cell.angle_beta   90.00
_cell.angle_gamma   90.00
#
_symmetry.space_group_name_H-M   'P 1'
#
loop_
_entity.id
_entity.type
_entity.pdbx_description
1 polymer ?
#
loop_
_entity_poly.entity_id
_entity_poly.type
_entity_poly.pdbx_seq_one_letter_code
_entity_poly.pdbx_strand_id
1 'polypeptide(L)'
;MVDYLQLSGPLPYVMGRIMLVSTERPADGNQTSWVGCWSVSHMNPTTRQHQVSLLLTNGMTMIIRDTVSRLRKKIAEAHQILVFQQANQAYATYQYQPISDVYRPFNQEPLAFCHYRDWRLVSGVLRKAGYSLPDEVVKQLVTEIYRGDWHPRHLDDEWVSSQY
;
A
#
# COMPACT_ATOMS: atom_id res chain seq x y z
N MET A 1 3.27 3.12 0.70
CA MET A 1 2.05 2.30 0.53
C MET A 1 2.40 0.82 0.47
N VAL A 2 3.30 0.39 -0.42
CA VAL A 2 3.75 -1.01 -0.56
C VAL A 2 4.21 -1.62 0.76
N ASP A 3 5.23 -1.00 1.39
CA ASP A 3 5.77 -1.45 2.68
C ASP A 3 4.72 -1.36 3.80
N TYR A 4 3.92 -0.29 3.82
CA TYR A 4 2.89 -0.05 4.83
C TYR A 4 1.80 -1.14 4.82
N LEU A 5 1.34 -1.52 3.63
CA LEU A 5 0.34 -2.57 3.43
C LEU A 5 0.96 -3.98 3.37
N GLN A 6 2.29 -4.10 3.51
CA GLN A 6 3.04 -5.37 3.43
C GLN A 6 2.78 -6.15 2.14
N LEU A 7 2.66 -5.44 1.01
CA LEU A 7 2.33 -6.05 -0.27
C LEU A 7 3.53 -6.80 -0.84
N SER A 8 3.30 -8.01 -1.36
CA SER A 8 4.35 -8.75 -2.06
C SER A 8 4.50 -8.31 -3.51
N GLY A 9 5.69 -8.48 -4.10
CA GLY A 9 5.90 -8.30 -5.54
C GLY A 9 5.39 -9.50 -6.35
N PRO A 10 5.07 -9.34 -7.65
CA PRO A 10 4.76 -8.07 -8.33
C PRO A 10 3.45 -7.45 -7.80
N LEU A 11 3.35 -6.12 -7.88
CA LEU A 11 2.20 -5.38 -7.34
C LEU A 11 0.99 -5.44 -8.29
N PRO A 12 -0.23 -5.59 -7.76
CA PRO A 12 -1.44 -5.41 -8.54
C PRO A 12 -1.59 -3.98 -9.07
N TYR A 13 -2.19 -3.83 -10.25
CA TYR A 13 -2.63 -2.54 -10.76
C TYR A 13 -4.07 -2.29 -10.29
N VAL A 14 -4.29 -1.22 -9.54
CA VAL A 14 -5.59 -0.89 -8.94
C VAL A 14 -5.92 0.57 -9.22
N MET A 15 -6.96 0.79 -10.01
CA MET A 15 -7.54 2.08 -10.33
C MET A 15 -9.07 2.00 -10.22
N GLY A 16 -9.60 2.29 -9.04
CA GLY A 16 -11.03 2.18 -8.76
C GLY A 16 -11.54 0.77 -9.02
N ARG A 17 -12.48 0.61 -9.95
CA ARG A 17 -13.02 -0.70 -10.33
C ARG A 17 -12.08 -1.53 -11.21
N ILE A 18 -11.02 -0.95 -11.77
CA ILE A 18 -10.05 -1.69 -12.58
C ILE A 18 -9.01 -2.27 -11.61
N MET A 19 -9.05 -3.58 -11.39
CA MET A 19 -8.08 -4.31 -10.57
C MET A 19 -7.48 -5.45 -11.39
N LEU A 20 -6.19 -5.34 -11.71
CA LEU A 20 -5.47 -6.31 -12.52
C LEU A 20 -4.35 -6.94 -11.70
N VAL A 21 -4.28 -8.26 -11.71
CA VAL A 21 -3.16 -9.03 -11.14
C VAL A 21 -2.37 -9.67 -12.26
N SER A 22 -1.05 -9.55 -12.23
CA SER A 22 -0.20 -10.26 -13.19
C SER A 22 -0.32 -11.76 -12.95
N THR A 23 -0.27 -12.57 -14.01
CA THR A 23 -0.12 -14.03 -13.93
C THR A 23 1.33 -14.42 -13.63
N GLU A 24 1.62 -15.72 -13.50
CA GLU A 24 3.01 -16.17 -13.34
C GLU A 24 3.78 -15.86 -14.63
N ARG A 25 5.01 -15.37 -14.50
CA ARG A 25 5.87 -15.16 -15.67
C ARG A 25 6.42 -16.52 -16.12
N PRO A 26 6.34 -16.86 -17.41
CA PRO A 26 7.12 -17.96 -17.97
C PRO A 26 8.61 -17.66 -17.78
N ALA A 27 9.42 -18.69 -17.48
CA ALA A 27 10.86 -18.55 -17.28
C ALA A 27 11.59 -17.92 -18.50
N ASP A 28 11.08 -18.19 -19.71
CA ASP A 28 11.70 -17.78 -20.98
C ASP A 28 10.93 -16.66 -21.71
N GLY A 29 9.93 -16.04 -21.07
CA GLY A 29 9.02 -15.09 -21.71
C GLY A 29 9.12 -13.68 -21.14
N ASN A 30 9.21 -12.67 -22.02
CA ASN A 30 9.16 -11.26 -21.62
C ASN A 30 7.73 -10.69 -21.54
N GLN A 31 6.71 -11.55 -21.69
CA GLN A 31 5.30 -11.15 -21.67
C GLN A 31 4.69 -11.41 -20.30
N THR A 32 4.03 -10.40 -19.75
CA THR A 32 3.25 -10.50 -18.51
C THR A 32 1.76 -10.43 -18.87
N SER A 33 1.04 -11.52 -18.68
CA SER A 33 -0.42 -11.51 -18.81
C SER A 33 -1.06 -11.00 -17.51
N TRP A 34 -2.25 -10.42 -17.63
CA TRP A 34 -2.98 -9.84 -16.51
C TRP A 34 -4.38 -10.42 -16.43
N VAL A 35 -4.87 -10.62 -15.21
CA VAL A 35 -6.23 -11.10 -14.95
C VAL A 35 -6.98 -10.01 -14.20
N GLY A 36 -8.18 -9.67 -14.69
CA GLY A 36 -9.07 -8.75 -14.01
C GLY A 36 -9.75 -9.42 -12.82
N CYS A 37 -9.54 -8.91 -11.62
CA CYS A 37 -10.02 -9.54 -10.37
C CYS A 37 -11.55 -9.72 -10.38
N TRP A 38 -12.30 -8.70 -10.81
CA TRP A 38 -13.76 -8.73 -10.88
C TRP A 38 -14.33 -9.67 -11.96
N SER A 39 -13.50 -10.06 -12.93
CA SER A 39 -13.92 -10.99 -13.97
C SER A 39 -13.88 -12.44 -13.50
N VAL A 40 -13.20 -12.75 -12.39
CA VAL A 40 -13.01 -14.11 -11.89
C VAL A 40 -14.16 -14.46 -10.93
N SER A 41 -14.95 -15.46 -11.31
CA SER A 41 -16.01 -16.04 -10.48
C SER A 41 -15.47 -17.17 -9.60
N HIS A 42 -14.75 -18.13 -10.19
CA HIS A 42 -14.18 -19.28 -9.48
C HIS A 42 -12.77 -19.59 -9.97
N MET A 43 -11.95 -20.16 -9.08
CA MET A 43 -10.58 -20.59 -9.37
C MET A 43 -10.36 -22.00 -8.87
N ASN A 44 -10.01 -22.89 -9.79
CA ASN A 44 -9.75 -24.30 -9.50
C ASN A 44 -8.34 -24.70 -9.98
N PRO A 45 -7.62 -25.53 -9.21
CA PRO A 45 -6.40 -26.14 -9.73
C PRO A 45 -6.76 -27.07 -10.90
N THR A 46 -5.85 -27.20 -11.86
CA THR A 46 -5.97 -28.21 -12.91
C THR A 46 -5.14 -29.45 -12.55
N THR A 47 -5.22 -30.49 -13.39
CA THR A 47 -4.40 -31.70 -13.26
C THR A 47 -2.92 -31.45 -13.54
N ARG A 48 -2.56 -30.35 -14.21
CA ARG A 48 -1.16 -29.96 -14.46
C ARG A 48 -0.66 -29.05 -13.35
N GLN A 49 0.58 -29.28 -12.91
CA GLN A 49 1.24 -28.40 -11.96
C GLN A 49 1.37 -26.98 -12.54
N HIS A 50 1.28 -25.97 -11.66
CA HIS A 50 1.35 -24.55 -12.04
C HIS A 50 0.32 -24.14 -13.11
N GLN A 51 -0.86 -24.74 -13.10
CA GLN A 51 -1.94 -24.34 -13.99
C GLN A 51 -3.27 -24.23 -13.25
N VAL A 52 -3.97 -23.12 -13.47
CA VAL A 52 -5.25 -22.77 -12.84
C VAL A 52 -6.31 -22.60 -13.92
N SER A 53 -7.49 -23.16 -13.66
CA SER A 53 -8.71 -22.91 -14.42
C SER A 53 -9.51 -21.82 -13.72
N LEU A 54 -9.74 -20.73 -14.43
CA LEU A 54 -10.54 -19.58 -14.00
C LEU A 54 -11.89 -19.62 -14.71
N LEU A 55 -12.97 -19.70 -13.95
CA LEU A 55 -14.31 -19.43 -14.46
C LEU A 55 -14.54 -17.93 -14.41
N LEU A 56 -14.82 -17.33 -15.56
CA LEU A 56 -15.12 -15.92 -15.68
C LEU A 56 -16.60 -15.64 -15.43
N THR A 57 -16.93 -14.41 -15.04
CA THR A 57 -18.32 -13.97 -14.75
C THR A 57 -19.24 -14.05 -15.97
N ASN A 58 -18.69 -14.05 -17.19
CA ASN A 58 -19.44 -14.25 -18.42
C ASN A 58 -19.63 -15.73 -18.80
N GLY A 59 -19.25 -16.67 -17.92
CA GLY A 59 -19.37 -18.11 -18.15
C GLY A 59 -18.23 -18.73 -18.95
N MET A 60 -17.29 -17.93 -19.48
CA MET A 60 -16.11 -18.47 -20.17
C MET A 60 -15.10 -19.05 -19.17
N THR A 61 -14.36 -20.07 -19.59
CA THR A 61 -13.26 -20.63 -18.81
C THR A 61 -11.94 -20.26 -19.44
N MET A 62 -11.01 -19.75 -18.63
CA MET A 62 -9.65 -19.42 -19.03
C MET A 62 -8.67 -20.28 -18.23
N ILE A 63 -7.70 -20.89 -18.91
CA ILE A 63 -6.66 -21.68 -18.27
C ILE A 63 -5.33 -20.94 -18.38
N ILE A 64 -4.70 -20.66 -17.25
CA ILE A 64 -3.44 -19.90 -17.18
C ILE A 64 -2.37 -20.64 -16.37
N ARG A 65 -1.11 -20.30 -16.64
CA ARG A 65 0.03 -20.74 -15.83
C ARG A 65 0.10 -19.92 -14.54
N ASP A 66 -0.27 -20.54 -13.43
CA ASP A 66 -0.22 -19.95 -12.10
C ASP A 66 -0.52 -21.00 -11.01
N THR A 67 -0.61 -20.56 -9.76
CA THR A 67 -1.18 -21.33 -8.65
C THR A 67 -2.38 -20.61 -8.04
N VAL A 68 -3.38 -21.40 -7.58
CA VAL A 68 -4.58 -20.84 -6.94
C VAL A 68 -4.20 -20.02 -5.70
N SER A 69 -3.23 -20.50 -4.91
CA SER A 69 -2.75 -19.81 -3.70
C SER A 69 -2.17 -18.43 -4.03
N ARG A 70 -1.29 -18.34 -5.02
CA ARG A 70 -0.68 -17.06 -5.41
C ARG A 70 -1.70 -16.10 -6.00
N LEU A 71 -2.57 -16.55 -6.90
CA LEU A 71 -3.63 -15.70 -7.48
C LEU A 71 -4.59 -15.18 -6.41
N ARG A 72 -5.05 -16.04 -5.49
CA ARG A 72 -5.91 -15.62 -4.37
C ARG A 72 -5.22 -14.57 -3.51
N LYS A 73 -3.95 -14.79 -3.16
CA LYS A 73 -3.16 -13.80 -2.42
C LYS A 73 -3.09 -12.47 -3.16
N LYS A 74 -2.79 -12.49 -4.47
CA LYS A 74 -2.66 -11.27 -5.28
C LYS A 74 -3.98 -10.53 -5.46
N ILE A 75 -5.09 -11.26 -5.61
CA ILE A 75 -6.44 -10.67 -5.65
C ILE A 75 -6.78 -10.04 -4.30
N ALA A 76 -6.47 -10.71 -3.18
CA ALA A 76 -6.66 -10.13 -1.85
C ALA A 76 -5.82 -8.86 -1.64
N GLU A 77 -4.55 -8.86 -2.06
CA GLU A 77 -3.68 -7.66 -2.06
C GLU A 77 -4.28 -6.53 -2.91
N ALA A 78 -4.86 -6.84 -4.08
CA ALA A 78 -5.52 -5.85 -4.93
C ALA A 78 -6.75 -5.23 -4.23
N HIS A 79 -7.58 -6.05 -3.57
CA HIS A 79 -8.70 -5.57 -2.78
C HIS A 79 -8.25 -4.72 -1.59
N GLN A 80 -7.17 -5.11 -0.90
CA GLN A 80 -6.58 -4.32 0.19
C GLN A 80 -6.17 -2.93 -0.29
N ILE A 81 -5.50 -2.84 -1.46
CA ILE A 81 -5.17 -1.54 -2.07
C ILE A 81 -6.43 -0.73 -2.37
N LEU A 82 -7.47 -1.34 -2.94
CA LEU A 82 -8.71 -0.64 -3.27
C LEU A 82 -9.39 -0.06 -2.02
N VAL A 83 -9.56 -0.87 -0.98
CA VAL A 83 -10.16 -0.45 0.30
C VAL A 83 -9.35 0.70 0.89
N PHE A 84 -8.02 0.59 0.86
CA PHE A 84 -7.12 1.61 1.37
C PHE A 84 -7.21 2.92 0.57
N GLN A 85 -7.27 2.85 -0.76
CA GLN A 85 -7.47 4.02 -1.63
C GLN A 85 -8.82 4.71 -1.33
N GLN A 86 -9.89 3.94 -1.16
CA GLN A 86 -11.22 4.47 -0.80
C GLN A 86 -11.21 5.15 0.57
N ALA A 87 -10.56 4.54 1.57
CA ALA A 87 -10.42 5.13 2.90
C ALA A 87 -9.66 6.47 2.85
N ASN A 88 -8.56 6.54 2.09
CA ASN A 88 -7.82 7.79 1.91
C ASN A 88 -8.63 8.86 1.17
N GLN A 89 -9.41 8.48 0.15
CA GLN A 89 -10.26 9.42 -0.56
C GLN A 89 -11.37 9.96 0.34
N ALA A 90 -11.99 9.10 1.15
CA ALA A 90 -13.00 9.50 2.13
C ALA A 90 -12.40 10.45 3.17
N TYR A 91 -11.20 10.16 3.68
CA TYR A 91 -10.47 11.03 4.60
C TYR A 91 -10.13 12.39 3.98
N ALA A 92 -9.62 12.41 2.76
CA ALA A 92 -9.34 13.67 2.05
C ALA A 92 -10.63 14.49 1.88
N THR A 93 -11.72 13.85 1.48
CA THR A 93 -13.02 14.51 1.31
C THR A 93 -13.51 15.11 2.63
N TYR A 94 -13.31 14.40 3.75
CA TYR A 94 -13.65 14.88 5.09
C TYR A 94 -12.89 16.15 5.48
N GLN A 95 -11.58 16.23 5.20
CA GLN A 95 -10.78 17.42 5.55
C GLN A 95 -11.26 18.70 4.85
N TYR A 96 -11.94 18.59 3.70
CA TYR A 96 -12.44 19.73 2.93
C TYR A 96 -13.94 20.00 3.15
N GLN A 97 -14.62 19.25 4.03
CA GLN A 97 -16.02 19.52 4.37
C GLN A 97 -16.14 20.62 5.43
N PRO A 98 -17.18 21.48 5.37
CA PRO A 98 -17.49 22.42 6.44
C PRO A 98 -17.68 21.67 7.77
N ILE A 99 -17.27 22.30 8.87
CA ILE A 99 -17.42 21.75 10.22
C ILE A 99 -18.89 21.35 10.43
N SER A 100 -19.12 20.05 10.64
CA SER A 100 -20.43 19.46 10.88
C SER A 100 -20.45 18.90 12.30
N ASP A 101 -21.49 19.21 13.08
CA ASP A 101 -21.68 18.75 14.47
C ASP A 101 -21.97 17.24 14.59
N VAL A 102 -22.00 16.50 13.48
CA VAL A 102 -22.27 15.07 13.47
C VAL A 102 -20.98 14.29 13.74
N TYR A 103 -20.88 13.71 14.95
CA TYR A 103 -19.83 12.75 15.27
C TYR A 103 -19.85 11.59 14.25
N ARG A 104 -18.72 11.36 13.58
CA ARG A 104 -18.56 10.23 12.66
C ARG A 104 -17.30 9.45 13.05
N PRO A 105 -17.36 8.10 13.06
CA PRO A 105 -16.22 7.29 13.40
C PRO A 105 -15.07 7.57 12.43
N PHE A 106 -13.95 8.02 12.98
CA PHE A 106 -12.73 8.30 12.24
C PHE A 106 -12.00 7.00 11.97
N ASN A 107 -11.82 6.63 10.69
CA ASN A 107 -10.87 5.56 10.37
C ASN A 107 -9.45 6.09 10.63
N GLN A 108 -8.74 5.51 11.60
CA GLN A 108 -7.38 5.93 11.98
C GLN A 108 -6.33 5.53 10.95
N GLU A 109 -6.64 4.59 10.07
CA GLU A 109 -5.68 4.01 9.12
C GLU A 109 -5.16 5.03 8.07
N PRO A 110 -5.99 5.88 7.44
CA PRO A 110 -5.50 6.99 6.59
C PRO A 110 -4.54 7.94 7.31
N LEU A 111 -4.84 8.30 8.56
CA LEU A 111 -3.98 9.19 9.36
C LEU A 111 -2.64 8.51 9.66
N ALA A 112 -2.66 7.26 10.12
CA ALA A 112 -1.47 6.47 10.37
C ALA A 112 -0.59 6.34 9.11
N PHE A 113 -1.20 6.21 7.93
CA PHE A 113 -0.46 6.22 6.68
C PHE A 113 0.16 7.58 6.34
N CYS A 114 -0.53 8.70 6.56
CA CYS A 114 0.03 10.04 6.38
C CYS A 114 1.28 10.22 7.25
N HIS A 115 1.20 9.87 8.55
CA HIS A 115 2.36 9.87 9.44
C HIS A 115 3.48 8.97 8.94
N TYR A 116 3.18 7.74 8.51
CA TYR A 116 4.18 6.81 7.96
C TYR A 116 4.86 7.38 6.71
N ARG A 117 4.09 7.95 5.77
CA ARG A 117 4.59 8.53 4.53
C ARG A 117 5.53 9.70 4.84
N ASP A 118 5.12 10.59 5.73
CA ASP A 118 5.86 11.80 6.03
C ASP A 118 7.13 11.48 6.83
N TRP A 119 7.06 10.54 7.78
CA TRP A 119 8.25 9.98 8.43
C TRP A 119 9.26 9.41 7.42
N ARG A 120 8.82 8.60 6.46
CA ARG A 120 9.71 8.04 5.42
C ARG A 120 10.32 9.15 4.54
N LEU A 121 9.53 10.16 4.19
CA LEU A 121 10.00 11.29 3.41
C LEU A 121 11.06 12.10 4.16
N VAL A 122 10.77 12.51 5.39
CA VAL A 122 11.67 13.29 6.24
C VAL A 122 12.95 12.50 6.53
N SER A 123 12.83 11.21 6.87
CA SER A 123 13.99 10.31 7.04
C SER A 123 14.87 10.26 5.77
N GLY A 124 14.24 10.16 4.59
CA GLY A 124 14.96 10.16 3.32
C GLY A 124 15.66 11.49 3.00
N VAL A 125 15.01 12.62 3.31
CA VAL A 125 15.60 13.96 3.14
C VAL A 125 16.79 14.16 4.07
N LEU A 126 16.64 13.83 5.36
CA LEU A 126 17.71 13.95 6.36
C LEU A 126 18.93 13.12 5.98
N ARG A 127 18.72 11.86 5.58
CA ARG A 127 19.82 10.99 5.11
C ARG A 127 20.52 11.56 3.88
N LYS A 128 19.77 12.14 2.92
CA LYS A 128 20.36 12.79 1.75
C LYS A 128 21.15 14.06 2.10
N ALA A 129 20.74 14.76 3.15
CA ALA A 129 21.42 15.94 3.66
C ALA A 129 22.64 15.61 4.55
N GLY A 130 22.92 14.32 4.80
CA GLY A 130 24.07 13.86 5.58
C GLY A 130 23.77 13.58 7.06
N TYR A 131 22.53 13.75 7.50
CA TYR A 131 22.13 13.46 8.89
C TYR A 131 21.79 11.98 9.08
N SER A 132 22.38 11.36 10.11
CA SER A 132 22.10 9.98 10.52
C SER A 132 21.41 9.96 11.88
N LEU A 133 20.11 10.26 11.89
CA LEU A 133 19.30 10.28 13.11
C LEU A 133 18.57 8.93 13.32
N PRO A 134 18.36 8.49 14.58
CA PRO A 134 17.53 7.34 14.88
C PRO A 134 16.08 7.54 14.41
N ASP A 135 15.41 6.46 13.99
CA ASP A 135 14.05 6.55 13.44
C ASP A 135 13.04 7.16 14.42
N GLU A 136 13.19 6.92 15.73
CA GLU A 136 12.33 7.49 16.77
C GLU A 136 12.43 9.02 16.85
N VAL A 137 13.63 9.57 16.65
CA VAL A 137 13.86 11.02 16.58
C VAL A 137 13.12 11.62 15.40
N VAL A 138 13.21 10.97 14.24
CA VAL A 138 12.54 11.44 13.03
C VAL A 138 11.02 11.38 13.18
N LYS A 139 10.48 10.34 13.82
CA LYS A 139 9.04 10.24 14.13
C LYS A 139 8.58 11.35 15.08
N GLN A 140 9.40 11.67 16.08
CA GLN A 140 9.12 12.76 17.01
C GLN A 140 9.08 14.11 16.29
N LEU A 141 10.08 14.41 15.46
CA LEU A 141 10.12 15.63 14.64
C LEU A 141 8.87 15.77 13.78
N VAL A 142 8.45 14.70 13.10
CA VAL A 142 7.21 14.71 12.30
C VAL A 142 5.99 14.99 13.17
N THR A 143 5.92 14.39 14.36
CA THR A 143 4.79 14.61 15.30
C THR A 143 4.74 16.05 15.80
N GLU A 144 5.88 16.68 16.05
CA GLU A 144 6.00 18.09 16.44
C GLU A 144 5.53 19.03 15.33
N ILE A 145 5.96 18.78 14.09
CA ILE A 145 5.48 19.53 12.92
C ILE A 145 3.95 19.44 12.80
N TYR A 146 3.37 18.25 12.99
CA TYR A 146 1.92 18.06 12.97
C TYR A 146 1.18 18.82 14.07
N ARG A 147 1.81 19.06 15.23
CA ARG A 147 1.27 19.86 16.33
C ARG A 147 1.42 21.37 16.10
N GLY A 148 2.05 21.79 15.01
CA GLY A 148 2.39 23.19 14.76
C GLY A 148 3.50 23.70 15.69
N ASP A 149 4.33 22.79 16.19
CA ASP A 149 5.52 23.15 16.93
C ASP A 149 6.63 23.52 15.93
N TRP A 150 6.96 24.81 15.88
CA TRP A 150 7.96 25.39 14.97
C TRP A 150 9.28 25.70 15.67
N HIS A 151 9.51 25.19 16.89
CA HIS A 151 10.76 25.45 17.59
C HIS A 151 11.94 24.92 16.73
N PRO A 152 12.88 25.80 16.34
CA PRO A 152 14.01 25.38 15.52
C PRO A 152 14.89 24.45 16.34
N ARG A 153 15.12 23.24 15.82
CA ARG A 153 16.04 22.28 16.45
C ARG A 153 17.40 22.32 15.79
N HIS A 154 18.44 22.36 16.61
CA HIS A 154 19.81 22.17 16.18
C HIS A 154 20.09 20.66 16.08
N LEU A 155 19.97 20.12 14.87
CA LEU A 155 20.08 18.68 14.60
C LEU A 155 21.45 18.09 14.98
N ASP A 156 22.49 18.93 15.05
CA ASP A 156 23.87 18.56 15.37
C ASP A 156 24.21 18.64 16.88
N ASP A 157 23.54 19.51 17.65
CA ASP A 157 23.90 19.78 19.05
C ASP A 157 23.03 19.02 20.06
N GLU A 158 21.76 18.75 19.73
CA GLU A 158 20.79 18.21 20.71
C GLU A 158 20.76 16.67 20.79
N TRP A 159 21.40 15.95 19.86
CA TRP A 159 21.34 14.48 19.78
C TRP A 159 22.68 13.76 19.95
N VAL A 160 23.80 14.50 19.91
CA VAL A 160 25.15 13.94 20.16
C VAL A 160 25.39 13.64 21.64
N SER A 161 24.54 14.16 22.54
CA SER A 161 24.68 13.99 23.99
C SER A 161 23.99 12.76 24.59
N SER A 162 23.25 11.97 23.81
CA SER A 162 22.52 10.78 24.34
C SER A 162 23.20 9.43 24.07
N GLN A 163 24.51 9.42 23.73
CA GLN A 163 25.27 8.19 23.50
C GLN A 163 26.36 7.88 24.55
N TYR A 164 26.19 8.36 25.79
CA TYR A 164 27.01 7.92 26.93
C TYR A 164 26.13 7.48 28.10
#